data_AF-A0A834HKI0-F1
#
_entry.id   AF-A0A834HKI0-F1
#
_cell.length_a   1.000
_cell.length_b   1.000
_cell.length_c   1.000
_cell.angle_alpha   90.00
_cell.angle_beta   90.00
_cell.angle_gamma   90.00
#
_symmetry.space_group_name_H-M   'P 1'
#
loop_
_entity.id
_entity.type
_entity.pdbx_description
1 polymer ?
#
loop_
_entity_poly.entity_id
_entity_poly.type
_entity_poly.pdbx_seq_one_letter_code
_entity_poly.pdbx_strand_id
1 'polypeptide(L)'
;MGYGFAAGTTDGPGEFDFKQGADTENPFWDLVRDLIFPPTPEDIDCHFPKPILLATGRIKVPYSWQPDIVSTQILMLGSFGLIGVPGEFTTMAGRRLRNVVKDAIISNGGDNDTEVVIAGLSNTYTSYITTYEEYQLQRFEGAATIFGPHTHQIYLNIYKGLAEALIQNKTVEDGPVPEDLDKSKLLSLITPVLFDTSGWFWNFGDVIIQPPASVTIGETVSVTF
;
A
#
# COMPACT_ATOMS: atom_id res chain seq x y z
N MET A 1 -1.84 -3.37 -11.51
CA MET A 1 -3.06 -3.62 -10.68
C MET A 1 -4.05 -4.47 -11.46
N GLY A 2 -4.74 -5.40 -10.80
CA GLY A 2 -5.71 -6.31 -11.44
C GLY A 2 -7.15 -5.80 -11.39
N TYR A 3 -8.09 -6.47 -12.06
CA TYR A 3 -9.51 -6.09 -12.02
C TYR A 3 -10.12 -6.10 -10.62
N GLY A 4 -9.77 -7.09 -9.79
CA GLY A 4 -10.25 -7.18 -8.40
C GLY A 4 -9.88 -5.97 -7.52
N PHE A 5 -8.90 -5.15 -7.92
CA PHE A 5 -8.55 -3.90 -7.23
C PHE A 5 -9.68 -2.86 -7.35
N ALA A 6 -10.30 -2.74 -8.51
CA ALA A 6 -11.38 -1.77 -8.71
C ALA A 6 -12.68 -2.14 -7.99
N ALA A 7 -12.80 -3.39 -7.50
CA ALA A 7 -13.96 -3.84 -6.74
C ALA A 7 -14.00 -3.34 -5.28
N GLY A 8 -12.88 -2.81 -4.77
CA GLY A 8 -12.73 -2.45 -3.36
C GLY A 8 -12.94 -3.63 -2.40
N THR A 9 -13.21 -3.33 -1.13
CA THR A 9 -13.45 -4.33 -0.07
C THR A 9 -14.84 -4.18 0.54
N THR A 10 -15.15 -5.01 1.54
CA THR A 10 -16.37 -4.82 2.35
C THR A 10 -16.31 -3.57 3.22
N ASP A 11 -15.11 -3.06 3.49
CA ASP A 11 -14.89 -1.88 4.34
C ASP A 11 -14.93 -0.56 3.53
N GLY A 12 -14.81 -0.67 2.22
CA GLY A 12 -14.92 0.41 1.25
C GLY A 12 -15.15 -0.20 -0.14
N PRO A 13 -16.42 -0.36 -0.57
CA PRO A 13 -16.71 -0.94 -1.87
C PRO A 13 -16.16 -0.06 -2.97
N GLY A 14 -15.65 -0.69 -4.03
CA GLY A 14 -15.22 0.03 -5.22
C GLY A 14 -16.40 0.66 -5.96
N GLU A 15 -16.07 1.49 -6.94
CA GLU A 15 -17.06 2.06 -7.85
C GLU A 15 -17.26 1.14 -9.06
N PHE A 16 -18.42 1.23 -9.74
CA PHE A 16 -18.81 0.43 -10.91
C PHE A 16 -19.06 -1.08 -10.65
N ASP A 17 -19.28 -1.85 -11.73
CA ASP A 17 -19.67 -3.28 -11.70
C ASP A 17 -18.51 -4.26 -11.43
N PHE A 18 -17.40 -3.80 -10.84
CA PHE A 18 -16.26 -4.67 -10.54
C PHE A 18 -16.56 -5.61 -9.36
N LYS A 19 -16.12 -6.87 -9.46
CA LYS A 19 -16.26 -7.88 -8.41
C LYS A 19 -14.89 -8.40 -7.97
N GLN A 20 -14.74 -8.64 -6.67
CA GLN A 20 -13.55 -9.32 -6.16
C GLN A 20 -13.49 -10.76 -6.69
N GLY A 21 -12.27 -11.26 -6.90
CA GLY A 21 -12.06 -12.60 -7.45
C GLY A 21 -12.21 -12.67 -8.97
N ALA A 22 -12.21 -11.53 -9.67
CA ALA A 22 -12.21 -11.50 -11.12
C ALA A 22 -10.88 -12.05 -11.65
N ASP A 23 -10.95 -13.25 -12.21
CA ASP A 23 -9.90 -13.97 -12.93
C ASP A 23 -10.12 -13.92 -14.46
N THR A 24 -11.19 -13.26 -14.90
CA THR A 24 -11.58 -13.08 -16.29
C THR A 24 -11.59 -11.60 -16.67
N GLU A 25 -11.22 -11.33 -17.91
CA GLU A 25 -11.18 -9.96 -18.45
C GLU A 25 -12.60 -9.46 -18.80
N ASN A 26 -12.77 -8.12 -18.86
CA ASN A 26 -14.01 -7.50 -19.31
C ASN A 26 -13.73 -6.71 -20.61
N PRO A 27 -14.31 -7.10 -21.75
CA PRO A 27 -13.98 -6.52 -23.06
C PRO A 27 -14.11 -5.00 -23.15
N PHE A 28 -15.03 -4.39 -22.38
CA PHE A 28 -15.17 -2.93 -22.35
C PHE A 28 -13.99 -2.26 -21.65
N TRP A 29 -13.60 -2.79 -20.49
CA TRP A 29 -12.50 -2.24 -19.70
C TRP A 29 -11.14 -2.55 -20.32
N ASP A 30 -11.01 -3.68 -21.03
CA ASP A 30 -9.82 -3.98 -21.82
C ASP A 30 -9.63 -2.96 -22.94
N LEU A 31 -10.70 -2.59 -23.66
CA LEU A 31 -10.64 -1.55 -24.69
C LEU A 31 -10.20 -0.20 -24.11
N VAL A 32 -10.72 0.18 -22.94
CA VAL A 32 -10.34 1.43 -22.26
C VAL A 32 -8.89 1.38 -21.79
N ARG A 33 -8.44 0.27 -21.20
CA ARG A 33 -7.05 0.03 -20.78
C ARG A 33 -6.09 0.11 -21.96
N ASP A 34 -6.39 -0.62 -23.03
CA ASP A 34 -5.51 -0.82 -24.18
C ASP A 34 -5.35 0.46 -25.03
N LEU A 35 -6.33 1.36 -24.97
CA LEU A 35 -6.25 2.68 -25.59
C LEU A 35 -5.23 3.61 -24.89
N ILE A 36 -4.95 3.37 -23.61
CA ILE A 36 -4.11 4.25 -22.78
C ILE A 36 -2.71 3.64 -22.61
N PHE A 37 -2.60 2.42 -22.05
CA PHE A 37 -1.32 1.70 -21.85
C PHE A 37 -1.55 0.17 -21.83
N PRO A 38 -1.46 -0.52 -22.98
CA PRO A 38 -1.74 -1.96 -23.05
C PRO A 38 -0.65 -2.78 -22.34
N PRO A 39 -1.00 -3.80 -21.54
CA PRO A 39 -0.03 -4.74 -20.99
C PRO A 39 0.59 -5.58 -22.12
N THR A 40 1.89 -5.84 -22.03
CA THR A 40 2.58 -6.72 -22.97
C THR A 40 2.27 -8.19 -22.69
N PRO A 41 2.48 -9.12 -23.65
CA PRO A 41 2.35 -10.56 -23.38
C PRO A 41 3.24 -11.04 -22.21
N GLU A 42 4.42 -10.44 -22.05
CA GLU A 42 5.32 -10.71 -20.93
C GLU A 42 4.73 -10.24 -19.59
N ASP A 43 4.10 -9.06 -19.56
CA ASP A 43 3.43 -8.56 -18.35
C ASP A 43 2.28 -9.50 -17.96
N ILE A 44 1.48 -9.96 -18.94
CA ILE A 44 0.35 -10.87 -18.72
C ILE A 44 0.84 -12.21 -18.16
N ASP A 45 1.88 -12.80 -18.76
CA ASP A 45 2.47 -14.06 -18.30
C ASP A 45 3.05 -13.93 -16.89
N CYS A 46 3.81 -12.86 -16.63
CA CYS A 46 4.43 -12.61 -15.33
C CYS A 46 3.38 -12.41 -14.22
N HIS A 47 2.25 -11.79 -14.54
CA HIS A 47 1.19 -11.51 -13.57
C HIS A 47 0.14 -12.61 -13.42
N PHE A 48 0.15 -13.63 -14.28
CA PHE A 48 -0.85 -14.70 -14.26
C PHE A 48 -1.07 -15.26 -12.82
N PRO A 49 -2.32 -15.50 -12.38
CA PRO A 49 -3.59 -15.43 -13.11
C PRO A 49 -4.27 -14.04 -13.07
N LYS A 50 -3.57 -12.96 -12.71
CA LYS A 50 -4.17 -11.63 -12.59
C LYS A 50 -4.55 -11.06 -13.96
N PRO A 51 -5.85 -10.77 -14.23
CA PRO A 51 -6.21 -9.94 -15.35
C PRO A 51 -5.79 -8.50 -15.04
N ILE A 52 -4.84 -7.96 -15.81
CA ILE A 52 -4.26 -6.63 -15.57
C ILE A 52 -5.29 -5.57 -15.97
N LEU A 53 -5.74 -4.75 -15.02
CA LEU A 53 -6.58 -3.57 -15.30
C LEU A 53 -5.72 -2.34 -15.58
N LEU A 54 -4.67 -2.13 -14.79
CA LEU A 54 -3.75 -1.01 -14.94
C LEU A 54 -2.31 -1.52 -14.94
N ALA A 55 -1.61 -1.35 -16.06
CA ALA A 55 -0.19 -1.68 -16.22
C ALA A 55 0.72 -0.56 -15.66
N THR A 56 0.50 -0.19 -14.40
CA THR A 56 1.11 0.95 -13.70
C THR A 56 2.63 1.02 -13.76
N GLY A 57 3.33 -0.13 -13.78
CA GLY A 57 4.79 -0.17 -13.91
C GLY A 57 5.31 0.32 -15.27
N ARG A 58 4.47 0.32 -16.31
CA ARG A 58 4.77 0.84 -17.65
C ARG A 58 4.43 2.33 -17.82
N ILE A 59 3.65 2.89 -16.89
CA ILE A 59 3.21 4.29 -16.97
C ILE A 59 4.25 5.19 -16.30
N LYS A 60 5.00 5.93 -17.13
CA LYS A 60 6.09 6.82 -16.71
C LYS A 60 5.83 8.31 -16.98
N VAL A 61 4.70 8.64 -17.60
CA VAL A 61 4.32 10.02 -17.95
C VAL A 61 3.01 10.38 -17.25
N PRO A 62 2.90 11.55 -16.62
CA PRO A 62 3.94 12.58 -16.42
C PRO A 62 5.05 12.19 -15.41
N TYR A 63 4.84 11.13 -14.64
CA TYR A 63 5.79 10.54 -13.68
C TYR A 63 5.46 9.05 -13.51
N SER A 64 6.31 8.30 -12.79
CA SER A 64 6.05 6.89 -12.45
C SER A 64 4.77 6.75 -11.61
N TRP A 65 3.83 5.89 -12.03
CA TRP A 65 2.58 5.69 -11.29
C TRP A 65 2.71 4.72 -10.11
N GLN A 66 3.77 3.93 -10.07
CA GLN A 66 4.14 3.05 -8.97
C GLN A 66 5.65 3.06 -8.75
N PRO A 67 6.11 2.87 -7.50
CA PRO A 67 7.53 2.80 -7.20
C PRO A 67 8.14 1.51 -7.79
N ASP A 68 9.28 1.65 -8.43
CA ASP A 68 10.17 0.55 -8.83
C ASP A 68 11.30 0.31 -7.81
N ILE A 69 11.61 1.33 -6.99
CA ILE A 69 12.57 1.26 -5.89
C ILE A 69 11.82 1.28 -4.56
N VAL A 70 12.07 0.26 -3.73
CA VAL A 70 11.30 0.01 -2.51
C VAL A 70 12.24 -0.20 -1.32
N SER A 71 12.03 0.57 -0.25
CA SER A 71 12.80 0.44 0.99
C SER A 71 12.35 -0.80 1.79
N THR A 72 13.32 -1.55 2.30
CA THR A 72 13.10 -2.66 3.24
C THR A 72 14.02 -2.50 4.44
N GLN A 73 13.52 -2.79 5.64
CA GLN A 73 14.27 -2.48 6.86
C GLN A 73 13.91 -3.42 8.02
N ILE A 74 14.93 -3.79 8.80
CA ILE A 74 14.76 -4.43 10.11
C ILE A 74 15.50 -3.58 11.15
N LEU A 75 14.85 -3.28 12.27
CA LEU A 75 15.46 -2.68 13.45
C LEU A 75 15.50 -3.71 14.58
N MET A 76 16.64 -3.85 15.25
CA MET A 76 16.79 -4.69 16.44
C MET A 76 17.03 -3.84 17.68
N LEU A 77 16.22 -4.06 18.71
CA LEU A 77 16.28 -3.41 20.03
C LEU A 77 16.42 -4.49 21.10
N GLY A 78 17.65 -4.89 21.41
CA GLY A 78 17.89 -6.08 22.24
C GLY A 78 17.33 -7.33 21.54
N SER A 79 16.42 -8.05 22.21
CA SER A 79 15.70 -9.20 21.66
C SER A 79 14.36 -8.84 21.00
N PHE A 80 14.14 -7.58 20.64
CA PHE A 80 12.95 -7.13 19.93
C PHE A 80 13.29 -6.72 18.49
N GLY A 81 12.78 -7.45 17.50
CA GLY A 81 12.93 -7.19 16.07
C GLY A 81 11.69 -6.53 15.47
N LEU A 82 11.86 -5.33 14.92
CA LEU A 82 10.81 -4.60 14.20
C LEU A 82 11.08 -4.65 12.69
N ILE A 83 10.19 -5.28 11.93
CA ILE A 83 10.27 -5.40 10.47
C ILE A 83 9.39 -4.32 9.84
N GLY A 84 10.01 -3.29 9.26
CA GLY A 84 9.29 -2.24 8.55
C GLY A 84 8.97 -2.68 7.12
N VAL A 85 7.71 -3.08 6.86
CA VAL A 85 7.29 -3.57 5.54
C VAL A 85 6.61 -2.48 4.70
N PRO A 86 6.95 -2.35 3.41
CA PRO A 86 6.54 -1.24 2.54
C PRO A 86 5.15 -1.43 1.91
N GLY A 87 4.17 -1.87 2.70
CA GLY A 87 2.82 -2.11 2.21
C GLY A 87 1.96 -2.89 3.20
N GLU A 88 0.90 -3.48 2.67
CA GLU A 88 -0.14 -4.17 3.43
C GLU A 88 0.01 -5.69 3.27
N PHE A 89 0.71 -6.31 4.21
CA PHE A 89 0.85 -7.77 4.26
C PHE A 89 -0.45 -8.38 4.76
N THR A 90 -0.96 -9.39 4.05
CA THR A 90 -2.04 -10.23 4.58
C THR A 90 -1.62 -10.96 5.85
N THR A 91 -2.61 -11.50 6.56
CA THR A 91 -2.38 -12.28 7.77
C THR A 91 -1.35 -13.39 7.57
N MET A 92 -1.48 -14.21 6.52
CA MET A 92 -0.52 -15.29 6.29
C MET A 92 0.80 -14.82 5.70
N ALA A 93 0.80 -13.78 4.86
CA ALA A 93 2.04 -13.19 4.37
C ALA A 93 2.91 -12.69 5.55
N GLY A 94 2.30 -11.96 6.49
CA GLY A 94 2.97 -11.44 7.68
C GLY A 94 3.41 -12.55 8.65
N ARG A 95 2.61 -13.60 8.86
CA ARG A 95 3.00 -14.77 9.68
C ARG A 95 4.23 -15.48 9.10
N ARG A 96 4.23 -15.77 7.80
CA ARG A 96 5.37 -16.41 7.12
C ARG A 96 6.63 -15.54 7.21
N LEU A 97 6.49 -14.23 7.03
CA LEU A 97 7.61 -13.31 7.13
C LEU A 97 8.21 -13.25 8.53
N ARG A 98 7.37 -13.14 9.57
CA ARG A 98 7.84 -13.17 10.97
C ARG A 98 8.62 -14.44 11.28
N ASN A 99 8.12 -15.60 10.85
CA ASN A 99 8.80 -16.87 11.07
C ASN A 99 10.15 -16.91 10.35
N VAL A 100 10.20 -16.55 9.06
CA VAL A 100 11.45 -16.55 8.29
C VAL A 100 12.50 -15.62 8.91
N VAL A 101 12.11 -14.42 9.35
CA VAL A 101 13.03 -13.49 10.00
C VAL A 101 13.47 -14.01 11.37
N LYS A 102 12.55 -14.53 12.20
CA LYS A 102 12.89 -15.11 13.50
C LYS A 102 13.86 -16.29 13.35
N ASP A 103 13.58 -17.20 12.43
CA ASP A 103 14.42 -18.36 12.15
C ASP A 103 15.80 -17.93 11.65
N ALA A 104 15.87 -16.89 10.80
CA ALA A 104 17.13 -16.32 10.34
C ALA A 104 17.93 -15.69 11.48
N ILE A 105 17.28 -14.95 12.39
CA ILE A 105 17.94 -14.37 13.57
C ILE A 105 18.56 -15.49 14.43
N ILE A 106 17.75 -16.49 14.80
CA ILE A 106 18.16 -17.60 15.68
C ILE A 106 19.28 -18.43 15.05
N SER A 107 19.12 -18.82 13.78
CA SER A 107 20.08 -19.68 13.08
C SER A 107 21.46 -19.02 12.90
N ASN A 108 21.54 -17.70 13.04
CA ASN A 108 22.76 -16.93 12.91
C ASN A 108 23.34 -16.47 14.25
N GLY A 109 22.84 -16.98 15.37
CA GLY A 109 23.37 -16.71 16.71
C GLY A 109 22.69 -15.56 17.45
N GLY A 110 21.54 -15.09 16.97
CA GLY A 110 20.66 -14.20 17.73
C GLY A 110 19.95 -14.91 18.88
N ASP A 111 19.28 -14.15 19.73
CA ASP A 111 18.57 -14.66 20.90
C ASP A 111 17.37 -15.55 20.50
N ASN A 112 17.24 -16.72 21.14
CA ASN A 112 16.11 -17.63 20.95
C ASN A 112 14.77 -17.01 21.37
N ASP A 113 14.82 -16.11 22.36
CA ASP A 113 13.65 -15.42 22.87
C ASP A 113 13.32 -14.15 22.06
N THR A 114 13.93 -13.96 20.89
CA THR A 114 13.65 -12.82 20.03
C THR A 114 12.18 -12.76 19.64
N GLU A 115 11.54 -11.63 19.90
CA GLU A 115 10.18 -11.32 19.44
C GLU A 115 10.24 -10.50 18.16
N VAL A 116 9.47 -10.91 17.15
CA VAL A 116 9.50 -10.31 15.81
C VAL A 116 8.13 -9.74 15.47
N VAL A 117 8.08 -8.43 15.23
CA VAL A 117 6.85 -7.68 14.96
C VAL A 117 6.91 -7.04 13.58
N ILE A 118 5.77 -7.06 12.87
CA ILE A 118 5.59 -6.39 11.58
C ILE A 118 5.10 -4.97 11.84
N ALA A 119 5.82 -3.98 11.32
CA ALA A 119 5.35 -2.61 11.15
C ALA A 119 4.95 -2.40 9.69
N GLY A 120 3.64 -2.51 9.42
CA GLY A 120 3.07 -2.24 8.09
C GLY A 120 3.21 -0.78 7.67
N LEU A 121 3.01 -0.51 6.38
CA LEU A 121 3.01 0.85 5.80
C LEU A 121 4.26 1.67 6.14
N SER A 122 5.43 1.03 6.19
CA SER A 122 6.68 1.69 6.54
C SER A 122 7.42 2.19 5.30
N ASN A 123 7.96 3.40 5.37
CA ASN A 123 8.81 4.06 4.35
C ASN A 123 8.09 4.36 3.01
N THR A 124 7.82 3.33 2.20
CA THR A 124 7.20 3.43 0.88
C THR A 124 5.94 2.58 0.85
N TYR A 125 4.91 3.01 0.12
CA TYR A 125 3.68 2.24 -0.04
C TYR A 125 3.65 1.53 -1.39
N THR A 126 3.63 0.19 -1.37
CA THR A 126 3.56 -0.67 -2.56
C THR A 126 2.29 -1.51 -2.61
N SER A 127 1.18 -0.97 -2.12
CA SER A 127 -0.12 -1.67 -2.06
C SER A 127 -0.05 -2.94 -1.19
N TYR A 128 -0.69 -4.03 -1.64
CA TYR A 128 -0.85 -5.26 -0.86
C TYR A 128 0.22 -6.30 -1.16
N ILE A 129 0.47 -7.17 -0.19
CA ILE A 129 1.33 -8.33 -0.33
C ILE A 129 0.54 -9.56 0.16
N THR A 130 0.09 -10.37 -0.79
CA THR A 130 -0.54 -11.67 -0.52
C THR A 130 0.45 -12.81 -0.63
N THR A 131 0.17 -13.95 0.01
CA THR A 131 0.89 -15.18 -0.31
C THR A 131 0.62 -15.60 -1.77
N TYR A 132 1.41 -16.54 -2.31
CA TYR A 132 1.17 -17.07 -3.65
C TYR A 132 -0.24 -17.67 -3.78
N GLU A 133 -0.69 -18.41 -2.77
CA GLU A 133 -1.98 -19.10 -2.74
C GLU A 133 -3.15 -18.10 -2.66
N GLU A 134 -3.02 -17.07 -1.82
CA GLU A 134 -3.98 -15.98 -1.73
C GLU A 134 -4.04 -15.18 -3.05
N TYR A 135 -2.89 -14.96 -3.70
CA TYR A 135 -2.80 -14.28 -4.98
C TYR A 135 -3.62 -15.01 -6.07
N GLN A 136 -3.63 -16.35 -6.08
CA GLN A 136 -4.37 -17.11 -7.09
C GLN A 136 -5.87 -16.80 -7.09
N LEU A 137 -6.42 -16.38 -5.94
CA LEU A 137 -7.85 -16.07 -5.79
C LEU A 137 -8.24 -14.72 -6.39
N GLN A 138 -7.28 -13.83 -6.69
CA GLN A 138 -7.51 -12.50 -7.27
C GLN A 138 -8.65 -11.68 -6.62
N ARG A 139 -8.80 -11.81 -5.28
CA ARG A 139 -9.55 -10.84 -4.47
C ARG A 139 -8.84 -9.49 -4.46
N PHE A 140 -9.38 -8.49 -3.76
CA PHE A 140 -8.83 -7.13 -3.76
C PHE A 140 -7.32 -7.10 -3.49
N GLU A 141 -6.87 -7.79 -2.46
CA GLU A 141 -5.46 -7.81 -2.02
C GLU A 141 -4.58 -8.53 -3.05
N GLY A 142 -5.06 -9.64 -3.63
CA GLY A 142 -4.37 -10.38 -4.68
C GLY A 142 -4.23 -9.54 -5.96
N ALA A 143 -5.30 -8.84 -6.34
CA ALA A 143 -5.33 -7.90 -7.47
C ALA A 143 -4.44 -6.67 -7.22
N ALA A 144 -4.32 -6.23 -5.97
CA ALA A 144 -3.47 -5.13 -5.53
C ALA A 144 -2.03 -5.54 -5.18
N THR A 145 -1.64 -6.80 -5.34
CA THR A 145 -0.24 -7.26 -5.20
C THR A 145 0.57 -6.94 -6.46
N ILE A 146 1.29 -5.82 -6.44
CA ILE A 146 1.71 -5.12 -7.67
C ILE A 146 2.92 -5.73 -8.40
N PHE A 147 3.74 -6.55 -7.76
CA PHE A 147 4.92 -7.19 -8.38
C PHE A 147 4.66 -8.66 -8.77
N GLY A 148 3.39 -9.07 -8.87
CA GLY A 148 3.01 -10.40 -9.33
C GLY A 148 2.93 -11.46 -8.23
N PRO A 149 2.71 -12.74 -8.60
CA PRO A 149 2.42 -13.83 -7.67
C PRO A 149 3.56 -14.14 -6.69
N HIS A 150 4.79 -13.76 -7.04
CA HIS A 150 5.99 -14.03 -6.24
C HIS A 150 6.44 -12.84 -5.39
N THR A 151 5.65 -11.77 -5.32
CA THR A 151 5.95 -10.59 -4.48
C THR A 151 6.31 -10.98 -3.05
N HIS A 152 5.49 -11.84 -2.42
CA HIS A 152 5.75 -12.29 -1.05
C HIS A 152 7.04 -13.09 -0.91
N GLN A 153 7.33 -14.00 -1.86
CA GLN A 153 8.56 -14.79 -1.86
C GLN A 153 9.81 -13.92 -1.98
N ILE A 154 9.75 -12.87 -2.80
CA ILE A 154 10.83 -11.88 -2.95
C ILE A 154 11.08 -11.19 -1.60
N TYR A 155 10.03 -10.72 -0.92
CA TYR A 155 10.18 -10.12 0.41
C TYR A 155 10.73 -11.09 1.45
N LEU A 156 10.27 -12.34 1.49
CA LEU A 156 10.84 -13.35 2.39
C LEU A 156 12.36 -13.48 2.21
N ASN A 157 12.83 -13.52 0.96
CA ASN A 157 14.25 -13.63 0.65
C ASN A 157 15.03 -12.38 1.06
N ILE A 158 14.52 -11.18 0.76
CA ILE A 158 15.16 -9.91 1.12
C ILE A 158 15.28 -9.78 2.64
N TYR A 159 14.19 -9.96 3.38
CA TYR A 159 14.20 -9.82 4.84
C TYR A 159 15.01 -10.89 5.55
N LYS A 160 15.05 -12.12 4.99
CA LYS A 160 15.98 -13.15 5.47
C LYS A 160 17.43 -12.66 5.35
N GLY A 161 17.82 -12.14 4.18
CA GLY A 161 19.16 -11.60 3.97
C GLY A 161 19.50 -10.43 4.88
N LEU A 162 18.53 -9.51 5.10
CA LEU A 162 18.70 -8.40 6.05
C LEU A 162 18.90 -8.91 7.49
N ALA A 163 18.11 -9.90 7.92
CA ALA A 163 18.23 -10.47 9.25
C ALA A 163 19.58 -11.19 9.46
N GLU A 164 20.02 -11.96 8.47
CA GLU A 164 21.32 -12.63 8.46
C GLU A 164 22.47 -11.61 8.56
N ALA A 165 22.44 -10.57 7.73
CA ALA A 165 23.45 -9.53 7.73
C ALA A 165 23.50 -8.76 9.06
N LEU A 166 22.32 -8.44 9.62
CA LEU A 166 22.19 -7.71 10.88
C LEU A 166 22.83 -8.47 12.05
N ILE A 167 22.54 -9.77 12.19
CA ILE A 167 23.09 -10.59 13.28
C ILE A 167 24.59 -10.85 13.08
N GLN A 168 25.03 -11.05 11.84
CA GLN A 168 26.44 -11.29 11.53
C GLN A 168 27.29 -10.01 11.44
N ASN A 169 26.71 -8.84 11.71
CA ASN A 169 27.35 -7.53 11.59
C ASN A 169 27.99 -7.30 10.20
N LYS A 170 27.27 -7.72 9.15
CA LYS A 170 27.66 -7.51 7.74
C LYS A 170 26.97 -6.27 7.18
N THR A 171 27.69 -5.57 6.32
CA THR A 171 27.13 -4.49 5.52
C THR A 171 26.28 -5.05 4.39
N VAL A 172 25.17 -4.37 4.09
CA VAL A 172 24.33 -4.64 2.91
C VAL A 172 24.56 -3.54 1.89
N GLU A 173 24.39 -3.85 0.60
CA GLU A 173 24.47 -2.85 -0.47
C GLU A 173 23.36 -1.80 -0.30
N ASP A 174 23.68 -0.52 -0.54
CA ASP A 174 22.75 0.61 -0.36
C ASP A 174 21.52 0.54 -1.29
N GLY A 175 21.63 -0.21 -2.39
CA GLY A 175 20.59 -0.29 -3.41
C GLY A 175 20.50 0.99 -4.27
N PRO A 176 19.57 1.01 -5.24
CA PRO A 176 19.38 2.17 -6.11
C PRO A 176 18.69 3.33 -5.35
N VAL A 177 18.98 4.56 -5.76
CA VAL A 177 18.37 5.77 -5.19
C VAL A 177 16.95 5.95 -5.75
N PRO A 178 15.91 6.09 -4.91
CA PRO A 178 14.54 6.27 -5.37
C PRO A 178 14.35 7.58 -6.14
N GLU A 179 13.35 7.63 -7.02
CA GLU A 179 12.98 8.83 -7.78
C GLU A 179 12.54 9.95 -6.83
N ASP A 180 13.16 11.13 -6.95
CA ASP A 180 12.72 12.35 -6.27
C ASP A 180 11.77 13.13 -7.19
N LEU A 181 10.46 13.02 -6.90
CA LEU A 181 9.43 13.66 -7.70
C LEU A 181 9.41 15.18 -7.46
N ASP A 182 9.74 15.93 -8.50
CA ASP A 182 9.65 17.39 -8.51
C ASP A 182 8.20 17.84 -8.27
N LYS A 183 7.94 18.42 -7.10
CA LYS A 183 6.62 18.89 -6.67
C LYS A 183 6.01 19.90 -7.64
N SER A 184 6.82 20.64 -8.39
CA SER A 184 6.33 21.61 -9.39
C SER A 184 5.72 20.95 -10.63
N LYS A 185 6.02 19.67 -10.88
CA LYS A 185 5.48 18.86 -11.98
C LYS A 185 4.26 18.03 -11.58
N LEU A 186 3.90 18.02 -10.30
CA LEU A 186 2.72 17.31 -9.81
C LEU A 186 1.46 18.05 -10.26
N LEU A 187 0.62 17.35 -11.01
CA LEU A 187 -0.64 17.89 -11.48
C LEU A 187 -1.67 17.86 -10.33
N SER A 188 -2.26 19.02 -10.02
CA SER A 188 -3.43 19.11 -9.14
C SER A 188 -4.62 19.63 -9.94
N LEU A 189 -5.70 18.84 -9.96
CA LEU A 189 -7.00 19.25 -10.50
C LEU A 189 -7.94 19.76 -9.41
N ILE A 190 -7.47 19.81 -8.16
CA ILE A 190 -8.22 20.38 -7.04
C ILE A 190 -8.16 21.89 -7.20
N THR A 191 -9.32 22.52 -7.39
CA THR A 191 -9.42 23.98 -7.47
C THR A 191 -8.94 24.60 -6.16
N PRO A 192 -8.01 25.57 -6.19
CA PRO A 192 -7.55 26.22 -4.97
C PRO A 192 -8.67 27.04 -4.34
N VAL A 193 -8.60 27.23 -3.02
CA VAL A 193 -9.43 28.24 -2.35
C VAL A 193 -8.98 29.61 -2.85
N LEU A 194 -9.88 30.37 -3.47
CA LEU A 194 -9.57 31.68 -4.03
C LEU A 194 -9.63 32.78 -2.97
N PHE A 195 -10.72 32.80 -2.21
CA PHE A 195 -10.91 33.67 -1.04
C PHE A 195 -12.05 33.12 -0.20
N ASP A 196 -11.98 33.36 1.10
CA ASP A 196 -13.09 33.15 2.03
C ASP A 196 -13.82 34.47 2.25
N THR A 197 -15.12 34.41 2.56
CA THR A 197 -15.89 35.55 3.04
C THR A 197 -16.79 35.13 4.19
N SER A 198 -16.92 35.98 5.20
CA SER A 198 -17.84 35.77 6.33
C SER A 198 -19.31 35.94 5.93
N GLY A 199 -19.59 36.34 4.69
CA GLY A 199 -20.93 36.69 4.25
C GLY A 199 -21.32 38.10 4.71
N TRP A 200 -22.52 38.53 4.35
CA TRP A 200 -22.96 39.88 4.63
C TRP A 200 -23.38 40.02 6.08
N PHE A 201 -22.93 41.10 6.73
CA PHE A 201 -23.26 41.45 8.12
C PHE A 201 -22.66 40.55 9.21
N TRP A 202 -21.74 39.65 8.84
CA TRP A 202 -21.02 38.79 9.77
C TRP A 202 -19.52 39.00 9.65
N ASN A 203 -18.79 38.70 10.71
CA ASN A 203 -17.35 38.53 10.73
C ASN A 203 -17.01 37.06 10.84
N PHE A 204 -15.80 36.69 10.40
CA PHE A 204 -15.31 35.35 10.62
C PHE A 204 -15.26 35.04 12.13
N GLY A 205 -15.89 33.94 12.52
CA GLY A 205 -15.97 33.50 13.92
C GLY A 205 -17.19 34.01 14.68
N ASP A 206 -18.10 34.76 14.03
CA ASP A 206 -19.40 35.05 14.62
C ASP A 206 -20.22 33.76 14.78
N VAL A 207 -20.92 33.62 15.90
CA VAL A 207 -21.77 32.44 16.15
C VAL A 207 -23.10 32.59 15.40
N ILE A 208 -23.32 31.76 14.38
CA ILE A 208 -24.56 31.67 13.60
C ILE A 208 -25.63 30.90 14.37
N ILE A 209 -25.24 29.77 15.00
CA ILE A 209 -26.14 28.94 15.81
C ILE A 209 -25.55 28.79 17.21
N GLN A 210 -26.19 29.42 18.20
CA GLN A 210 -25.80 29.36 19.61
C GLN A 210 -26.07 27.98 20.22
N PRO A 211 -25.27 27.54 21.21
CA PRO A 211 -25.59 26.33 21.96
C PRO A 211 -26.86 26.50 22.81
N PRO A 212 -27.52 25.39 23.19
CA PRO A 212 -28.59 25.42 24.17
C PRO A 212 -28.08 25.92 25.54
N ALA A 213 -28.92 26.65 26.28
CA ALA A 213 -28.56 27.28 27.55
C ALA A 213 -28.28 26.27 28.69
N SER A 214 -28.79 25.06 28.59
CA SER A 214 -28.57 23.98 29.54
C SER A 214 -28.52 22.66 28.79
N VAL A 215 -27.66 21.75 29.25
CA VAL A 215 -27.48 20.42 28.67
C VAL A 215 -27.38 19.39 29.76
N THR A 216 -27.72 18.15 29.42
CA THR A 216 -27.52 17.00 30.31
C THR A 216 -26.24 16.24 29.97
N ILE A 217 -25.69 15.52 30.96
CA ILE A 217 -24.48 14.72 30.76
C ILE A 217 -24.80 13.64 29.71
N GLY A 218 -24.04 13.63 28.62
CA GLY A 218 -24.21 12.69 27.50
C GLY A 218 -24.88 13.30 26.27
N GLU A 219 -25.35 14.55 26.34
CA GLU A 219 -25.85 15.26 25.16
C GLU A 219 -24.71 15.80 24.29
N THR A 220 -24.89 15.69 22.96
CA THR A 220 -24.01 16.34 21.99
C THR A 220 -24.52 17.74 21.69
N VAL A 221 -23.68 18.75 21.94
CA VAL A 221 -23.96 20.14 21.58
C VAL A 221 -23.38 20.47 20.22
N SER A 222 -24.19 21.06 19.35
CA SER A 222 -23.75 21.58 18.05
C SER A 222 -23.87 23.11 18.03
N VAL A 223 -22.84 23.77 17.52
CA VAL A 223 -22.73 25.22 17.34
C VAL A 223 -22.24 25.46 15.92
N THR A 224 -22.70 26.54 15.28
CA THR A 224 -22.26 26.91 13.94
C THR A 224 -21.68 28.32 13.96
N PHE A 225 -20.57 28.50 13.26
CA PHE A 225 -19.84 29.75 13.07
C PHE A 225 -19.72 30.06 11.58
#